data_AF-A0A6V7JEG4-F1
#
_entry.id   AF-A0A6V7JEG4-F1
#
_cell.length_a   1.000
_cell.length_b   1.000
_cell.length_c   1.000
_cell.angle_alpha   90.00
_cell.angle_beta   90.00
_cell.angle_gamma   90.00
#
_symmetry.space_group_name_H-M   'P 1'
#
loop_
_entity.id
_entity.type
_entity.pdbx_description
1 polymer ?
#
loop_
_entity_poly.entity_id
_entity_poly.type
_entity_poly.pdbx_seq_one_letter_code
_entity_poly.pdbx_strand_id
1 'polypeptide(L)'
;GSINGKASNNNSITTYEFEIPHDLVGRLIGKRGSTIQNLNAKAQVNTVVDDHPTSKLLKLCIIEGLQENIKTALELIRQRFPIKKFPEMTLEEVHLANNPEEIPWVAEIMQLHLVDGVNNDVMVCHILEPNRLFIQLPTHPTYPSLRLLDYNMTQLYNTVDSPPVPDKLS
;
A
#
# COMPACT_ATOMS: atom_id res chain seq x y z
N GLY A 1 -7.54 -41.86 -1.51
CA GLY A 1 -6.68 -41.37 -0.43
C GLY A 1 -7.10 -39.96 -0.09
N SER A 2 -7.43 -39.70 1.18
CA SER A 2 -7.88 -38.39 1.67
C SER A 2 -6.75 -37.36 1.58
N ILE A 3 -7.02 -36.23 0.92
CA ILE A 3 -6.26 -35.00 1.09
C ILE A 3 -6.80 -34.27 2.33
N ASN A 4 -6.15 -34.50 3.47
CA ASN A 4 -6.33 -33.64 4.64
C ASN A 4 -5.65 -32.30 4.33
N GLY A 5 -6.45 -31.31 3.92
CA GLY A 5 -6.06 -29.91 3.98
C GLY A 5 -5.75 -29.59 5.44
N LYS A 6 -4.46 -29.38 5.75
CA LYS A 6 -4.05 -28.81 7.04
C LYS A 6 -4.76 -27.46 7.19
N ALA A 7 -5.71 -27.40 8.12
CA ALA A 7 -6.12 -26.14 8.69
C ALA A 7 -4.85 -25.45 9.21
N SER A 8 -4.46 -24.35 8.54
CA SER A 8 -3.47 -23.43 9.07
C SER A 8 -3.97 -22.98 10.44
N ASN A 9 -3.27 -23.37 11.51
CA ASN A 9 -3.46 -22.74 12.81
C ASN A 9 -3.07 -21.26 12.63
N ASN A 10 -4.06 -20.42 12.35
CA ASN A 10 -3.92 -18.96 12.19
C ASN A 10 -3.67 -18.31 13.56
N ASN A 11 -2.56 -18.66 14.18
CA ASN A 11 -2.11 -18.10 15.46
C ASN A 11 -1.23 -16.84 15.27
N SER A 12 -1.16 -16.32 14.04
CA SER A 12 -0.48 -15.07 13.73
C SER A 12 -1.43 -13.89 13.97
N ILE A 13 -0.92 -12.85 14.63
CA ILE A 13 -1.59 -11.56 14.70
C ILE A 13 -1.67 -11.00 13.27
N THR A 14 -2.86 -10.54 12.89
CA THR A 14 -3.16 -9.92 11.60
C THR A 14 -3.78 -8.56 11.82
N THR A 15 -3.78 -7.73 10.77
CA THR A 15 -4.41 -6.41 10.77
C THR A 15 -5.60 -6.42 9.81
N TYR A 16 -6.70 -5.78 10.20
CA TYR A 16 -7.89 -5.60 9.40
C TYR A 16 -8.26 -4.12 9.36
N GLU A 17 -8.36 -3.57 8.15
CA GLU A 17 -8.58 -2.14 7.93
C GLU A 17 -9.90 -1.91 7.19
N PHE A 18 -10.67 -0.92 7.61
CA PHE A 18 -11.91 -0.53 6.92
C PHE A 18 -12.20 0.97 7.11
N GLU A 19 -12.96 1.53 6.19
CA GLU A 19 -13.32 2.95 6.23
C GLU A 19 -14.49 3.23 7.18
N ILE A 20 -14.42 4.38 7.86
CA ILE A 20 -15.48 4.89 8.72
C ILE A 20 -15.79 6.35 8.37
N PRO A 21 -17.07 6.72 8.20
CA PRO A 21 -17.46 8.12 8.07
C PRO A 21 -17.00 8.95 9.27
N HIS A 22 -16.40 10.11 8.99
CA HIS A 22 -15.86 11.02 10.00
C HIS A 22 -16.85 11.30 11.14
N ASP A 23 -18.13 11.50 10.81
CA ASP A 23 -19.17 11.85 11.77
C ASP A 23 -19.55 10.69 12.73
N LEU A 24 -19.19 9.45 12.38
CA LEU A 24 -19.44 8.26 13.21
C LEU A 24 -18.24 7.88 14.09
N VAL A 25 -17.06 8.45 13.85
CA VAL A 25 -15.82 8.15 14.59
C VAL A 25 -16.00 8.42 16.09
N GLY A 26 -16.58 9.56 16.45
CA GLY A 26 -16.84 9.91 17.85
C GLY A 26 -17.77 8.90 18.55
N ARG A 27 -18.69 8.26 17.83
CA ARG A 27 -19.60 7.23 18.36
C ARG A 27 -18.90 5.87 18.54
N LEU A 28 -17.94 5.55 17.68
CA LEU A 28 -17.09 4.36 17.80
C LEU A 28 -16.11 4.50 18.97
N ILE A 29 -15.42 5.63 19.06
CA ILE A 29 -14.47 5.92 20.16
C ILE A 29 -15.22 6.04 21.49
N GLY A 30 -16.33 6.78 21.49
CA GLY A 30 -17.11 7.09 22.68
C GLY A 30 -16.46 8.14 23.57
N LYS A 31 -17.21 8.60 24.58
CA LYS A 31 -16.72 9.63 25.51
C LYS A 31 -15.47 9.12 26.24
N ARG A 32 -14.36 9.87 26.14
CA ARG A 32 -13.04 9.50 26.71
C ARG A 32 -12.52 8.13 26.23
N GLY A 33 -12.90 7.68 25.03
CA GLY A 33 -12.48 6.38 24.51
C GLY A 33 -13.18 5.18 25.15
N SER A 34 -14.19 5.39 26.00
CA SER A 34 -14.85 4.30 26.74
C SER A 34 -15.43 3.21 25.85
N THR A 35 -15.89 3.52 24.65
CA THR A 35 -16.48 2.51 23.76
C THR A 35 -15.39 1.67 23.09
N ILE A 36 -14.38 2.31 22.49
CA ILE A 36 -13.28 1.60 21.83
C ILE A 36 -12.43 0.80 22.83
N GLN A 37 -12.24 1.30 24.06
CA GLN A 37 -11.58 0.54 25.13
C GLN A 37 -12.37 -0.71 25.53
N ASN A 38 -13.69 -0.61 25.66
CA ASN A 38 -14.55 -1.76 25.94
C ASN A 38 -14.58 -2.77 24.78
N LEU A 39 -14.53 -2.28 23.53
CA LEU A 39 -14.39 -3.13 22.34
C LEU A 39 -13.07 -3.91 22.39
N ASN A 40 -11.95 -3.22 22.58
CA ASN A 40 -10.62 -3.82 22.67
C ASN A 40 -10.54 -4.86 23.80
N ALA A 41 -11.10 -4.56 24.97
CA ALA A 41 -11.11 -5.47 26.11
C ALA A 41 -11.98 -6.72 25.86
N LYS A 42 -13.15 -6.58 25.24
CA LYS A 42 -14.07 -7.71 24.99
C LYS A 42 -13.61 -8.62 23.86
N ALA A 43 -13.10 -8.04 22.78
CA ALA A 43 -12.66 -8.79 21.63
C ALA A 43 -11.17 -9.19 21.70
N GLN A 44 -10.42 -8.71 22.69
CA GLN A 44 -8.97 -8.93 22.82
C GLN A 44 -8.21 -8.52 21.55
N VAL A 45 -8.49 -7.30 21.10
CA VAL A 45 -7.88 -6.67 19.92
C VAL A 45 -7.34 -5.29 20.28
N ASN A 46 -6.47 -4.75 19.43
CA ASN A 46 -6.07 -3.35 19.46
C ASN A 46 -6.73 -2.61 18.28
N THR A 47 -7.64 -1.68 18.57
CA THR A 47 -8.29 -0.85 17.55
C THR A 47 -7.76 0.57 17.58
N VAL A 48 -7.35 1.08 16.43
CA VAL A 48 -6.86 2.45 16.20
C VAL A 48 -7.70 3.10 15.08
N VAL A 49 -7.90 4.41 15.16
CA VAL A 49 -8.53 5.20 14.08
C VAL A 49 -7.53 6.23 13.62
N ASP A 50 -7.22 6.22 12.32
CA ASP A 50 -6.24 7.09 11.68
C ASP A 50 -6.87 7.93 10.55
N ASP A 51 -6.12 8.92 10.08
CA ASP A 51 -6.49 9.76 8.95
C ASP A 51 -6.54 8.96 7.66
N HIS A 52 -7.60 9.15 6.86
CA HIS A 52 -7.68 8.53 5.55
C HIS A 52 -6.77 9.30 4.57
N PRO A 53 -5.90 8.62 3.78
CA PRO A 53 -4.88 9.29 2.97
C PRO A 53 -5.43 10.24 1.91
N THR A 54 -6.60 9.91 1.34
CA THR A 54 -7.18 10.65 0.20
C THR A 54 -8.53 11.32 0.50
N SER A 55 -9.12 11.10 1.68
CA SER A 55 -10.50 11.53 1.95
C SER A 55 -10.60 12.23 3.30
N LYS A 56 -11.14 13.45 3.30
CA LYS A 56 -11.42 14.18 4.55
C LYS A 56 -12.74 13.77 5.20
N LEU A 57 -13.61 13.07 4.46
CA LEU A 57 -14.93 12.64 4.92
C LEU A 57 -14.90 11.27 5.60
N LEU A 58 -13.80 10.54 5.44
CA LEU A 58 -13.60 9.20 5.96
C LEU A 58 -12.38 9.16 6.87
N LYS A 59 -12.34 8.17 7.74
CA LYS A 59 -11.19 7.78 8.55
C LYS A 59 -10.93 6.29 8.35
N LEU A 60 -9.69 5.88 8.58
CA LEU A 60 -9.30 4.49 8.51
C LEU A 60 -9.36 3.87 9.90
N CYS A 61 -10.12 2.79 10.07
CA CYS A 61 -10.15 2.03 11.31
C CYS A 61 -9.33 0.76 11.13
N ILE A 62 -8.37 0.58 12.03
CA ILE A 62 -7.36 -0.47 11.99
C ILE A 62 -7.58 -1.35 13.22
N ILE A 63 -7.85 -2.64 13.01
CA ILE A 63 -8.01 -3.64 14.08
C ILE A 63 -6.88 -4.66 13.96
N GLU A 64 -6.07 -4.75 15.01
CA GLU A 64 -4.98 -5.72 15.11
C GLU A 64 -5.31 -6.80 16.15
N GLY A 65 -5.13 -8.07 15.78
CA GLY A 65 -5.35 -9.20 16.68
C GLY A 65 -5.35 -10.55 15.96
N LEU A 66 -5.73 -11.60 16.69
CA LEU A 66 -5.99 -12.91 16.08
C LEU A 66 -7.23 -12.84 15.19
N GLN A 67 -7.29 -13.66 14.14
CA GLN A 67 -8.37 -13.63 13.16
C GLN A 67 -9.77 -13.81 13.79
N GLU A 68 -9.89 -14.70 14.76
CA GLU A 68 -11.11 -14.94 15.55
C GLU A 68 -11.51 -13.74 16.43
N ASN A 69 -10.53 -13.06 17.00
CA ASN A 69 -10.70 -11.86 17.82
C ASN A 69 -11.15 -10.67 16.96
N ILE A 70 -10.54 -10.51 15.77
CA ILE A 70 -10.94 -9.50 14.78
C ILE A 70 -12.38 -9.73 14.34
N LYS A 71 -12.75 -10.98 14.01
CA LYS A 71 -14.13 -11.31 13.65
C LYS A 71 -15.11 -10.93 14.76
N THR A 72 -14.77 -11.23 16.01
CA THR A 72 -15.56 -10.85 17.18
C THR A 72 -15.69 -9.33 17.31
N ALA A 73 -14.60 -8.58 17.08
CA ALA A 73 -14.62 -7.12 17.09
C ALA A 73 -15.56 -6.56 16.01
N LEU A 74 -15.48 -7.07 14.78
CA LEU A 74 -16.35 -6.66 13.67
C LEU A 74 -17.84 -6.93 13.97
N GLU A 75 -18.17 -8.07 14.59
CA GLU A 75 -19.53 -8.38 15.02
C GLU A 75 -20.04 -7.38 16.09
N LEU A 76 -19.21 -7.06 17.10
CA LEU A 76 -19.55 -6.07 18.12
C LEU A 76 -19.76 -4.67 17.53
N ILE A 77 -18.93 -4.30 16.55
CA ILE A 77 -19.05 -3.05 15.80
C ILE A 77 -20.37 -3.05 14.99
N ARG A 78 -20.69 -4.12 14.26
CA ARG A 78 -21.94 -4.25 13.48
C ARG A 78 -23.19 -4.21 14.36
N GLN A 79 -23.15 -4.78 15.58
CA GLN A 79 -24.23 -4.68 16.56
C GLN A 79 -24.47 -3.23 16.99
N ARG A 80 -23.39 -2.47 17.19
CA ARG A 80 -23.46 -1.06 17.58
C ARG A 80 -23.89 -0.15 16.42
N PHE A 81 -23.58 -0.53 15.19
CA PHE A 81 -23.95 0.18 13.97
C PHE A 81 -24.73 -0.73 13.01
N PRO A 82 -26.03 -0.98 13.29
CA PRO A 82 -26.85 -1.87 12.46
C PRO A 82 -27.01 -1.33 11.03
N ILE A 83 -26.98 -2.23 10.04
CA ILE A 83 -27.09 -1.92 8.58
C ILE A 83 -28.27 -1.01 8.29
N LYS A 84 -29.42 -1.28 8.93
CA LYS A 84 -30.65 -0.51 8.72
C LYS A 84 -30.57 0.96 9.15
N LYS A 85 -29.65 1.30 10.05
CA LYS A 85 -29.49 2.66 10.60
C LYS A 85 -28.22 3.36 10.11
N PHE A 86 -27.19 2.59 9.79
CA PHE A 86 -25.89 3.06 9.35
C PHE A 86 -25.44 2.24 8.12
N PRO A 87 -26.12 2.41 6.97
CA PRO A 87 -25.75 1.74 5.73
C PRO A 87 -24.36 2.13 5.22
N GLU A 88 -23.92 3.35 5.51
CA GLU A 88 -22.61 3.92 5.14
C GLU A 88 -21.43 3.29 5.87
N MET A 89 -21.69 2.46 6.89
CA MET A 89 -20.67 1.75 7.64
C MET A 89 -20.65 0.29 7.20
N THR A 90 -19.86 0.02 6.17
CA THR A 90 -19.82 -1.27 5.44
C THR A 90 -19.04 -2.33 6.20
N LEU A 91 -17.95 -1.94 6.87
CA LEU A 91 -16.94 -2.84 7.45
C LEU A 91 -16.25 -3.72 6.39
N GLU A 92 -16.24 -3.28 5.14
CA GLU A 92 -15.50 -3.98 4.08
C GLU A 92 -14.01 -3.71 4.22
N GLU A 93 -13.21 -4.76 4.07
CA GLU A 93 -11.77 -4.66 4.20
C GLU A 93 -11.20 -3.80 3.08
N VAL A 94 -10.43 -2.78 3.43
CA VAL A 94 -9.68 -1.97 2.48
C VAL A 94 -8.21 -2.35 2.54
N HIS A 95 -7.64 -2.61 1.37
CA HIS A 95 -6.19 -2.67 1.20
C HIS A 95 -5.78 -1.37 0.53
N LEU A 96 -5.65 -0.31 1.34
CA LEU A 96 -4.99 0.89 0.88
C LEU A 96 -3.54 0.48 0.65
N ALA A 97 -3.19 0.22 -0.60
CA ALA A 97 -1.80 0.12 -0.96
C ALA A 97 -1.16 1.41 -0.46
N ASN A 98 -0.24 1.30 0.50
CA ASN A 98 0.72 2.34 0.79
C ASN A 98 1.46 2.53 -0.52
N ASN A 99 0.93 3.36 -1.42
CA ASN A 99 1.71 3.88 -2.51
C ASN A 99 2.77 4.69 -1.74
N PRO A 100 4.03 4.24 -1.68
CA PRO A 100 5.06 5.03 -1.02
C PRO A 100 4.91 6.41 -1.62
N GLU A 101 4.71 7.44 -0.77
CA GLU A 101 4.51 8.83 -1.19
C GLU A 101 5.30 9.04 -2.47
N GLU A 102 4.60 9.24 -3.60
CA GLU A 102 5.27 9.39 -4.89
C GLU A 102 6.24 10.54 -4.71
N ILE A 103 7.51 10.22 -4.48
CA ILE A 103 8.45 11.26 -4.10
C ILE A 103 8.51 12.14 -5.35
N PRO A 104 8.08 13.41 -5.31
CA PRO A 104 7.75 14.14 -6.53
C PRO A 104 8.92 14.22 -7.51
N TRP A 105 10.14 14.18 -6.98
CA TRP A 105 11.37 14.16 -7.75
C TRP A 105 11.60 12.86 -8.55
N VAL A 106 10.99 11.72 -8.20
CA VAL A 106 11.24 10.43 -8.87
C VAL A 106 10.61 10.44 -10.27
N ALA A 107 9.41 11.00 -10.41
CA ALA A 107 8.80 11.18 -11.73
C ALA A 107 9.62 12.15 -12.60
N GLU A 108 10.11 13.25 -12.03
CA GLU A 108 10.91 14.27 -12.74
C GLU A 108 12.32 13.80 -13.14
N ILE A 109 12.97 12.94 -12.35
CA ILE A 109 14.30 12.39 -12.71
C ILE A 109 14.22 11.13 -13.60
N MET A 110 13.06 10.50 -13.72
CA MET A 110 12.90 9.28 -14.53
C MET A 110 12.35 9.53 -15.93
N GLN A 111 11.68 10.67 -16.18
CA GLN A 111 11.12 10.97 -17.50
C GLN A 111 11.98 11.98 -18.25
N LEU A 112 12.75 11.47 -19.22
CA LEU A 112 13.43 12.31 -20.19
C LEU A 112 12.44 12.76 -21.26
N HIS A 113 12.23 14.07 -21.37
CA HIS A 113 11.38 14.65 -22.40
C HIS A 113 12.16 14.89 -23.69
N LEU A 114 11.51 14.65 -24.82
CA LEU A 114 11.95 15.17 -26.10
C LEU A 114 11.60 16.65 -26.19
N VAL A 115 12.46 17.42 -26.86
CA VAL A 115 12.19 18.84 -27.09
C VAL A 115 11.23 18.97 -28.27
N ASP A 116 10.10 19.61 -28.05
CA ASP A 116 9.08 19.85 -29.08
C ASP A 116 9.58 20.82 -30.15
N GLY A 117 9.22 20.55 -31.41
CA GLY A 117 9.54 21.42 -32.54
C GLY A 117 10.99 21.38 -33.02
N VAL A 118 11.81 20.47 -32.49
CA VAL A 118 13.20 20.27 -32.94
C VAL A 118 13.49 18.79 -33.23
N ASN A 119 14.50 18.56 -34.06
CA ASN A 119 15.00 17.21 -34.29
C ASN A 119 15.83 16.77 -33.09
N ASN A 120 15.30 15.80 -32.33
CA ASN A 120 16.01 15.20 -31.22
C ASN A 120 16.99 14.15 -31.77
N ASP A 121 18.28 14.29 -31.45
CA ASP A 121 19.29 13.28 -31.76
C ASP A 121 19.19 12.14 -30.74
N VAL A 122 18.73 10.97 -31.20
CA VAL A 122 18.36 9.84 -30.35
C VAL A 122 18.96 8.54 -30.87
N MET A 123 19.22 7.61 -29.96
CA MET A 123 19.58 6.23 -30.28
C MET A 123 18.42 5.31 -29.94
N VAL A 124 17.95 4.50 -30.89
CA VAL A 124 16.94 3.46 -30.61
C VAL A 124 17.64 2.25 -29.99
N CYS A 125 17.37 1.97 -28.71
CA CYS A 125 17.98 0.83 -28.01
C CYS A 125 17.13 -0.43 -28.10
N HIS A 126 15.80 -0.31 -28.24
CA HIS A 126 14.91 -1.45 -28.42
C HIS A 126 13.64 -1.05 -29.18
N ILE A 127 13.13 -1.96 -30.01
CA ILE A 127 11.87 -1.78 -30.74
C ILE A 127 10.96 -2.92 -30.32
N LEU A 128 9.87 -2.60 -29.62
CA LEU A 128 8.88 -3.59 -29.20
C LEU A 128 7.79 -3.73 -30.28
N GLU A 129 7.32 -2.60 -30.79
CA GLU A 129 6.29 -2.50 -31.84
C GLU A 129 6.59 -1.28 -32.73
N PRO A 130 5.98 -1.15 -33.93
CA PRO A 130 6.25 -0.03 -34.85
C PRO A 130 6.09 1.37 -34.23
N ASN A 131 5.21 1.50 -33.25
CA ASN A 131 4.91 2.74 -32.51
C ASN A 131 5.39 2.70 -31.06
N ARG A 132 6.12 1.66 -30.64
CA ARG A 132 6.60 1.49 -29.27
C ARG A 132 8.07 1.13 -29.27
N LEU A 133 8.87 2.18 -29.08
CA LEU A 133 10.32 2.14 -29.12
C LEU A 133 10.85 2.57 -27.75
N PHE A 134 12.00 2.04 -27.38
CA PHE A 134 12.82 2.58 -26.31
C PHE A 134 14.00 3.31 -26.94
N ILE A 135 14.21 4.54 -26.49
CA ILE A 135 15.24 5.42 -27.01
C ILE A 135 16.14 5.91 -25.88
N GLN A 136 17.38 6.25 -26.24
CA GLN A 136 18.32 6.95 -25.40
C GLN A 136 18.62 8.32 -26.01
N LEU A 137 19.02 9.28 -25.19
CA LEU A 137 19.35 10.65 -25.59
C LEU A 137 20.85 10.92 -25.41
N PRO A 138 21.73 10.58 -26.39
CA PRO A 138 23.18 10.70 -26.23
C PRO A 138 23.69 12.10 -25.87
N THR A 139 22.93 13.13 -26.26
CA THR A 139 23.25 14.55 -26.01
C THR A 139 22.71 15.05 -24.66
N HIS A 140 21.91 14.25 -23.94
CA HIS A 140 21.35 14.65 -22.66
C HIS A 140 22.40 14.55 -21.54
N PRO A 141 22.45 15.51 -20.58
CA PRO A 141 23.44 15.51 -19.49
C PRO A 141 23.47 14.24 -18.63
N THR A 142 22.35 13.50 -18.54
CA THR A 142 22.26 12.26 -17.76
C THR A 142 22.69 11.01 -18.53
N TYR A 143 22.96 11.10 -19.84
CA TYR A 143 23.35 9.93 -20.64
C TYR A 143 24.60 9.18 -20.11
N PRO A 144 25.65 9.85 -19.60
CA PRO A 144 26.80 9.16 -18.99
C PRO A 144 26.42 8.27 -17.79
N SER A 145 25.33 8.59 -17.07
CA SER A 145 24.85 7.81 -15.94
C SER A 145 24.38 6.41 -16.34
N LEU A 146 23.99 6.19 -17.61
CA LEU A 146 23.62 4.86 -18.11
C LEU A 146 24.80 3.89 -18.06
N ARG A 147 26.03 4.37 -18.32
CA ARG A 147 27.23 3.51 -18.20
C ARG A 147 27.50 3.11 -16.76
N LEU A 148 27.29 4.03 -15.83
CA LEU A 148 27.42 3.73 -14.40
C LEU A 148 26.35 2.74 -13.94
N LEU A 149 25.11 2.91 -14.42
CA LEU A 149 24.03 1.97 -14.16
C LEU A 149 24.37 0.57 -14.70
N ASP A 150 24.80 0.45 -15.95
CA ASP A 150 25.17 -0.83 -16.58
C ASP A 150 26.32 -1.52 -15.83
N TYR A 151 27.34 -0.74 -15.43
CA TYR A 151 28.43 -1.25 -14.59
C TYR A 151 27.91 -1.77 -13.25
N ASN A 152 27.10 -1.00 -12.53
CA ASN A 152 26.55 -1.39 -11.23
C ASN A 152 25.64 -2.62 -11.34
N MET A 153 24.76 -2.65 -12.34
CA MET A 153 23.88 -3.79 -12.62
C MET A 153 24.71 -5.04 -12.94
N THR A 154 25.76 -4.90 -13.76
CA THR A 154 26.67 -6.02 -14.03
C THR A 154 27.32 -6.52 -12.75
N GLN A 155 27.85 -5.64 -11.89
CA GLN A 155 28.46 -6.08 -10.62
C GLN A 155 27.47 -6.82 -9.71
N LEU A 156 26.23 -6.34 -9.64
CA LEU A 156 25.21 -6.89 -8.73
C LEU A 156 24.60 -8.21 -9.22
N TYR A 157 24.50 -8.39 -10.55
CA TYR A 157 23.85 -9.55 -11.17
C TYR A 157 24.81 -10.52 -11.84
N ASN A 158 26.13 -10.35 -11.69
CA ASN A 158 27.13 -11.29 -12.21
C ASN A 158 27.31 -12.54 -11.32
N THR A 159 26.42 -12.77 -10.35
CA THR A 159 26.34 -13.98 -9.53
C THR A 159 24.96 -14.63 -9.67
N VAL A 160 24.83 -15.90 -9.29
CA VAL A 160 23.55 -16.63 -9.29
C VAL A 160 22.68 -16.30 -8.07
N ASP A 161 23.24 -15.59 -7.10
CA ASP A 161 22.56 -15.20 -5.88
C ASP A 161 21.69 -13.96 -6.13
N SER A 162 20.54 -13.89 -5.45
CA SER A 162 19.70 -12.70 -5.51
C SER A 162 20.37 -11.53 -4.78
N PRO A 163 20.28 -10.29 -5.29
CA PRO A 163 20.79 -9.12 -4.59
C PRO A 163 20.18 -9.02 -3.17
N PRO A 164 20.95 -8.53 -2.18
CA PRO A 164 20.42 -8.33 -0.84
C PRO A 164 19.27 -7.32 -0.87
N VAL A 165 18.23 -7.58 -0.07
CA VAL A 165 17.14 -6.61 0.12
C VAL A 165 17.73 -5.34 0.75
N PRO A 166 17.42 -4.14 0.22
CA PRO A 166 17.89 -2.90 0.82
C PRO A 166 17.46 -2.83 2.29
N ASP A 167 18.41 -2.63 3.20
CA ASP A 167 18.10 -2.25 4.57
C ASP A 167 17.36 -0.92 4.51
N LYS A 168 16.08 -0.94 4.91
CA LYS A 168 15.13 0.19 5.01
C LYS A 168 15.61 1.50 4.36
N LEU A 169 14.95 1.89 3.27
CA LEU A 169 15.06 3.24 2.68
C LEU A 169 14.95 4.28 3.80
N SER A 170 16.10 4.85 4.18
CA SER A 170 16.24 5.91 5.19
C SER A 170 16.21 7.28 4.55
#